data_AF-A0A8J3LJ75-F1
#
_entry.id   AF-A0A8J3LJ75-F1
#
_cell.length_a   1.000
_cell.length_b   1.000
_cell.length_c   1.000
_cell.angle_alpha   90.00
_cell.angle_beta   90.00
_cell.angle_gamma   90.00
#
_symmetry.space_group_name_H-M   'P 1'
#
loop_
_entity.id
_entity.type
_entity.pdbx_description
1 polymer ?
#
loop_
_entity_poly.entity_id
_entity_poly.type
_entity_poly.pdbx_seq_one_letter_code
_entity_poly.pdbx_strand_id
1 'polypeptide(L)'
;MTHLITRQAAVDAIAGHLADRTAFVVLAPPDLLAETTGRLRHLPGWTGYLDTGRDTVAQGNAEQFAALCGVAQVLGRPAVAVLTIPKTVPARRVAQALRRPVAADGSQDVLVVRVDGGPVCWPLLFVDALERVEPAAAAQLHAEDLAGLS
;
A
#
# COMPACT_ATOMS: atom_id res chain seq x y z
N MET A 1 9.87 -16.44 -1.48
CA MET A 1 10.67 -15.85 -2.56
C MET A 1 9.95 -14.60 -3.02
N THR A 2 10.68 -13.49 -3.15
CA THR A 2 10.18 -12.35 -3.92
C THR A 2 9.91 -12.82 -5.34
N HIS A 3 8.75 -12.47 -5.87
CA HIS A 3 8.38 -12.80 -7.24
C HIS A 3 7.92 -11.53 -7.94
N LEU A 4 8.28 -11.42 -9.21
CA LEU A 4 7.73 -10.42 -10.10
C LEU A 4 6.40 -10.96 -10.62
N ILE A 5 5.34 -10.20 -10.41
CA ILE A 5 4.02 -10.49 -10.96
C ILE A 5 3.66 -9.41 -11.98
N THR A 6 2.68 -9.69 -12.84
CA THR A 6 2.15 -8.65 -13.71
C THR A 6 1.45 -7.58 -12.87
N ARG A 7 1.49 -6.32 -13.34
CA ARG A 7 0.72 -5.23 -12.73
C ARG A 7 -0.75 -5.60 -12.60
N GLN A 8 -1.31 -6.21 -13.63
CA GLN A 8 -2.70 -6.67 -13.64
C GLN A 8 -3.01 -7.67 -12.51
N ALA A 9 -2.14 -8.65 -12.28
CA ALA A 9 -2.32 -9.61 -11.18
C ALA A 9 -2.24 -8.94 -9.79
N ALA A 10 -1.38 -7.92 -9.65
CA ALA A 10 -1.30 -7.15 -8.41
C ALA A 10 -2.58 -6.35 -8.16
N VAL A 11 -3.08 -5.68 -9.20
CA VAL A 11 -4.36 -4.93 -9.18
C VAL A 11 -5.51 -5.86 -8.80
N ASP A 12 -5.61 -7.04 -9.41
CA ASP A 12 -6.67 -8.02 -9.11
C ASP A 12 -6.61 -8.51 -7.67
N ALA A 13 -5.42 -8.77 -7.14
CA ALA A 13 -5.25 -9.19 -5.76
C ALA A 13 -5.67 -8.08 -4.76
N ILE A 14 -5.23 -6.85 -5.00
CA ILE A 14 -5.59 -5.69 -4.15
C ILE A 14 -7.09 -5.41 -4.23
N ALA A 15 -7.67 -5.45 -5.43
CA ALA A 15 -9.10 -5.24 -5.63
C ALA A 15 -9.94 -6.31 -4.90
N GLY A 16 -9.52 -7.58 -4.93
CA GLY A 16 -10.15 -8.64 -4.14
C GLY A 16 -10.14 -8.35 -2.64
N HIS A 17 -9.02 -7.87 -2.10
CA HIS A 17 -8.94 -7.47 -0.70
C HIS A 17 -9.85 -6.29 -0.34
N LEU A 18 -9.99 -5.31 -1.24
CA LEU A 18 -10.87 -4.16 -1.07
C LEU A 18 -12.35 -4.58 -1.12
N ALA A 19 -12.75 -5.36 -2.14
CA ALA A 19 -14.12 -5.81 -2.33
C ALA A 19 -14.61 -6.69 -1.17
N ASP A 20 -13.79 -7.65 -0.74
CA ASP A 20 -14.16 -8.58 0.33
C ASP A 20 -13.87 -8.01 1.74
N ARG A 21 -13.23 -6.84 1.81
CA ARG A 21 -12.79 -6.18 3.06
C ARG A 21 -11.95 -7.10 3.95
N THR A 22 -11.10 -7.94 3.34
CA THR A 22 -10.33 -9.01 4.03
C THR A 22 -8.98 -8.54 4.57
N ALA A 23 -8.51 -7.36 4.15
CA ALA A 23 -7.23 -6.81 4.58
C ALA A 23 -7.32 -5.30 4.86
N PHE A 24 -6.43 -4.81 5.72
CA PHE A 24 -6.06 -3.40 5.74
C PHE A 24 -5.11 -3.15 4.56
N VAL A 25 -5.43 -2.16 3.74
CA VAL A 25 -4.60 -1.71 2.60
C VAL A 25 -3.83 -0.47 3.03
N VAL A 26 -2.52 -0.60 3.21
CA VAL A 26 -1.63 0.48 3.64
C VAL A 26 -0.93 1.08 2.43
N LEU A 27 -1.04 2.40 2.27
CA LEU A 27 -0.37 3.15 1.20
C LEU A 27 0.89 3.79 1.78
N ALA A 28 2.05 3.42 1.25
CA ALA A 28 3.34 3.91 1.73
C ALA A 28 4.04 4.73 0.62
N PRO A 29 4.26 6.04 0.82
CA PRO A 29 4.99 6.87 -0.13
C PRO A 29 6.49 6.54 -0.09
N PRO A 30 7.26 6.94 -1.12
CA PRO A 30 8.65 6.50 -1.29
C PRO A 30 9.57 6.88 -0.11
N ASP A 31 9.35 8.05 0.47
CA ASP A 31 10.09 8.62 1.60
C ASP A 31 9.85 7.87 2.92
N LEU A 32 8.65 7.29 3.09
CA LEU A 32 8.28 6.55 4.30
C LEU A 32 8.29 5.03 4.11
N LEU A 33 8.65 4.56 2.92
CA LEU A 33 8.57 3.14 2.57
C LEU A 33 9.41 2.25 3.48
N ALA A 34 10.69 2.59 3.68
CA ALA A 34 11.59 1.82 4.54
C ALA A 34 11.16 1.85 6.02
N GLU A 35 10.72 3.01 6.50
CA GLU A 35 10.21 3.16 7.87
C GLU A 35 8.93 2.34 8.09
N THR A 36 7.97 2.43 7.16
CA THR A 36 6.68 1.74 7.24
C THR A 36 6.88 0.23 7.23
N THR A 37 7.69 -0.28 6.32
CA THR A 37 7.99 -1.72 6.23
C THR A 37 8.76 -2.22 7.44
N GLY A 38 9.73 -1.45 7.94
CA GLY A 38 10.45 -1.74 9.17
C GLY A 38 9.54 -1.83 10.39
N ARG A 39 8.52 -0.97 10.48
CA ARG A 39 7.49 -1.00 11.54
C ARG A 39 6.57 -2.22 11.45
N LEU A 40 6.22 -2.63 10.23
CA LEU A 40 5.31 -3.74 9.98
C LEU A 40 6.00 -5.11 10.03
N ARG A 41 7.33 -5.17 10.11
CA ARG A 41 8.13 -6.42 10.02
C ARG A 41 7.67 -7.56 10.94
N HIS A 42 7.06 -7.24 12.09
CA HIS A 42 6.62 -8.21 13.09
C HIS A 42 5.15 -8.58 12.97
N LEU A 43 4.39 -7.95 12.08
CA LEU A 43 3.03 -8.34 11.80
C LEU A 43 3.04 -9.60 10.93
N PRO A 44 2.23 -10.62 11.26
CA PRO A 44 2.19 -11.84 10.46
C PRO A 44 1.38 -11.64 9.19
N GLY A 45 1.79 -12.32 8.12
CA GLY A 45 0.96 -12.56 6.93
C GLY A 45 0.69 -11.36 6.03
N TRP A 46 1.34 -10.21 6.23
CA TRP A 46 1.20 -9.11 5.30
C TRP A 46 2.00 -9.34 4.01
N THR A 47 1.49 -8.78 2.92
CA THR A 47 2.09 -8.83 1.59
C THR A 47 2.30 -7.42 1.07
N GLY A 48 3.50 -7.14 0.56
CA GLY A 48 3.82 -5.88 -0.09
C GLY A 48 3.87 -6.00 -1.60
N TYR A 49 3.41 -4.96 -2.28
CA TYR A 49 3.42 -4.76 -3.72
C TYR A 49 4.20 -3.49 -4.03
N LEU A 50 5.42 -3.63 -4.53
CA LEU A 50 6.29 -2.52 -4.89
C LEU A 50 6.12 -2.18 -6.36
N ASP A 51 5.62 -0.98 -6.63
CA ASP A 51 5.42 -0.45 -7.98
C ASP A 51 6.56 0.50 -8.34
N THR A 52 7.09 0.32 -9.55
CA THR A 52 8.19 1.12 -10.13
C THR A 52 7.78 1.79 -11.44
N GLY A 53 6.48 1.81 -11.76
CA GLY A 53 5.94 2.35 -13.02
C GLY A 53 6.14 1.42 -14.22
N ARG A 54 6.35 0.12 -13.99
CA ARG A 54 6.53 -0.90 -15.04
C ARG A 54 5.33 -1.84 -15.09
N ASP A 55 5.24 -2.64 -16.15
CA ASP A 55 4.21 -3.68 -16.31
C ASP A 55 4.33 -4.83 -15.29
N THR A 56 5.38 -4.82 -14.47
CA THR A 56 5.64 -5.82 -13.42
C THR A 56 5.78 -5.15 -12.06
N VAL A 57 5.25 -5.84 -11.05
CA VAL A 57 5.23 -5.41 -9.66
C VAL A 57 6.00 -6.43 -8.84
N ALA A 58 6.85 -5.95 -7.92
CA ALA A 58 7.56 -6.83 -7.01
C ALA A 58 6.63 -7.18 -5.83
N GLN A 59 6.33 -8.47 -5.66
CA GLN A 59 5.53 -8.97 -4.56
C GLN A 59 6.41 -9.71 -3.54
N GLY A 60 6.20 -9.44 -2.25
CA GLY A 60 6.98 -10.09 -1.20
C GLY A 60 6.37 -10.01 0.19
N ASN A 61 6.87 -10.87 1.08
CA ASN A 61 6.55 -10.84 2.52
C ASN A 61 7.53 -9.92 3.28
N ALA A 62 7.37 -9.81 4.61
CA ALA A 62 8.14 -8.89 5.44
C ALA A 62 9.65 -8.86 5.23
N GLU A 63 10.31 -10.02 5.26
CA GLU A 63 11.77 -10.11 5.13
C GLU A 63 12.24 -9.76 3.72
N GLN A 64 11.49 -10.21 2.71
CA GLN A 64 11.77 -9.98 1.30
C GLN A 64 11.55 -8.53 0.89
N PHE A 65 10.49 -7.94 1.41
CA PHE A 65 10.07 -6.60 1.06
C PHE A 65 11.00 -5.53 1.64
N ALA A 66 11.53 -5.74 2.85
CA ALA A 66 12.57 -4.88 3.42
C ALA A 66 13.82 -4.81 2.52
N ALA A 67 14.27 -5.95 1.99
CA ALA A 67 15.41 -6.01 1.07
C ALA A 67 15.13 -5.28 -0.26
N LEU A 68 13.93 -5.41 -0.82
CA LEU A 68 13.52 -4.71 -2.04
C LEU A 68 13.49 -3.19 -1.87
N CYS A 69 12.95 -2.71 -0.75
CA CYS A 69 12.90 -1.28 -0.46
C CYS A 69 14.31 -0.69 -0.38
N GLY A 70 15.24 -1.40 0.26
CA GLY A 70 16.65 -1.01 0.30
C GLY A 70 17.29 -0.94 -1.09
N VAL A 71 17.04 -1.92 -1.96
CA VAL A 71 17.57 -1.92 -3.34
C VAL A 71 16.97 -0.78 -4.17
N ALA A 72 15.66 -0.54 -4.09
CA ALA A 72 15.01 0.55 -4.82
C ALA A 72 15.57 1.92 -4.44
N GLN A 73 15.82 2.16 -3.15
CA GLN A 73 16.44 3.37 -2.63
C GLN A 73 17.89 3.54 -3.14
N VAL A 74 18.70 2.48 -3.08
CA VAL A 74 20.10 2.51 -3.57
C VAL A 74 20.16 2.82 -5.07
N LEU A 75 19.22 2.31 -5.86
CA LEU A 75 19.16 2.53 -7.30
C LEU A 75 18.53 3.87 -7.69
N GLY A 76 18.14 4.72 -6.72
CA GLY A 76 17.53 6.03 -6.97
C GLY A 76 16.22 5.95 -7.75
N ARG A 77 15.50 4.83 -7.66
CA ARG A 77 14.24 4.65 -8.39
C ARG A 77 13.07 5.07 -7.52
N PRO A 78 12.22 6.02 -7.95
CA PRO A 78 11.00 6.31 -7.23
C PRO A 78 10.14 5.04 -7.21
N ALA A 79 9.88 4.53 -6.02
CA ALA A 79 9.07 3.34 -5.82
C ALA A 79 8.03 3.63 -4.75
N VAL A 80 6.78 3.29 -5.07
CA VAL A 80 5.64 3.38 -4.16
C VAL A 80 5.21 1.97 -3.80
N ALA A 81 4.65 1.79 -2.61
CA ALA A 81 4.13 0.49 -2.22
C ALA A 81 2.69 0.53 -1.76
N VAL A 82 1.97 -0.53 -2.13
CA VAL A 82 0.71 -0.92 -1.51
C VAL A 82 1.01 -2.15 -0.67
N LEU A 83 0.62 -2.13 0.60
CA LEU A 83 0.79 -3.25 1.51
C LEU A 83 -0.59 -3.75 1.93
N THR A 84 -0.76 -5.05 2.04
CA THR A 84 -2.01 -5.67 2.49
C THR A 84 -1.73 -6.43 3.78
N ILE A 85 -2.49 -6.15 4.84
CA ILE A 85 -2.37 -6.81 6.15
C ILE A 85 -3.69 -7.52 6.41
N PRO A 86 -3.74 -8.86 6.55
CA PRO A 86 -5.00 -9.56 6.74
C PRO A 86 -5.71 -9.10 8.01
N LYS A 87 -7.04 -8.95 7.98
CA LYS A 87 -7.84 -8.52 9.14
C LYS A 87 -7.88 -9.55 10.29
N THR A 88 -7.29 -10.73 10.10
CA THR A 88 -6.96 -11.64 11.21
C THR A 88 -5.92 -11.04 12.16
N VAL A 89 -5.15 -10.04 11.71
CA VAL A 89 -4.32 -9.18 12.57
C VAL A 89 -5.22 -8.13 13.23
N PRO A 90 -5.29 -8.05 14.57
CA PRO A 90 -6.14 -7.08 15.25
C PRO A 90 -5.76 -5.62 14.92
N ALA A 91 -6.76 -4.76 14.70
CA ALA A 91 -6.57 -3.33 14.40
C ALA A 91 -5.63 -2.61 15.39
N ARG A 92 -5.72 -2.95 16.69
CA ARG A 92 -4.80 -2.42 17.73
C ARG A 92 -3.31 -2.69 17.44
N ARG A 93 -2.98 -3.85 16.85
CA ARG A 93 -1.60 -4.20 16.50
C ARG A 93 -1.13 -3.45 15.27
N VAL A 94 -2.02 -3.25 14.29
CA VAL A 94 -1.75 -2.42 13.12
C VAL A 94 -1.53 -0.96 13.53
N ALA A 95 -2.41 -0.42 14.40
CA ALA A 95 -2.28 0.91 14.97
C ALA A 95 -0.96 1.11 15.72
N GLN A 96 -0.59 0.15 16.57
CA GLN A 96 0.68 0.18 17.30
C GLN A 96 1.89 0.14 16.35
N ALA A 97 1.85 -0.72 15.33
CA ALA A 97 2.94 -0.83 14.36
C ALA A 97 3.09 0.47 13.55
N LEU A 98 2.01 1.00 13.00
CA LEU A 98 2.02 2.24 12.22
C LEU A 98 2.21 3.51 13.07
N ARG A 99 2.04 3.40 14.40
CA ARG A 99 2.01 4.52 15.35
C ARG A 99 0.92 5.54 15.03
N ARG A 100 -0.24 5.05 14.57
CA ARG A 100 -1.39 5.87 14.16
C ARG A 100 -2.70 5.22 14.60
N PRO A 101 -3.75 6.01 14.88
CA PRO A 101 -5.05 5.46 15.21
C PRO A 101 -5.61 4.66 14.02
N VAL A 102 -6.17 3.49 14.33
CA VAL A 102 -6.97 2.67 13.40
C VAL A 102 -8.27 2.35 14.13
N ALA A 103 -9.41 2.57 13.46
CA ALA A 103 -10.72 2.35 14.03
C ALA A 103 -10.89 0.89 14.47
N ALA A 104 -11.29 0.71 15.74
CA ALA A 104 -11.40 -0.61 16.35
C ALA A 104 -12.60 -1.42 15.83
N ASP A 105 -13.61 -0.73 15.27
CA ASP A 105 -14.81 -1.32 14.69
C ASP A 105 -14.56 -1.97 13.31
N GLY A 106 -13.35 -1.87 12.77
CA GLY A 106 -12.98 -2.44 11.47
C GLY A 106 -13.59 -1.71 10.27
N SER A 107 -14.16 -0.51 10.49
CA SER A 107 -14.73 0.34 9.43
C SER A 107 -13.67 0.88 8.48
N GLN A 108 -12.41 0.99 8.93
CA GLN A 108 -11.28 1.45 8.12
C GLN A 108 -10.58 0.30 7.41
N ASP A 109 -10.62 0.34 6.08
CA ASP A 109 -9.94 -0.61 5.19
C ASP A 109 -8.66 -0.04 4.60
N VAL A 110 -8.63 1.27 4.31
CA VAL A 110 -7.50 1.95 3.67
C VAL A 110 -6.78 2.84 4.68
N LEU A 111 -5.46 2.65 4.80
CA LEU A 111 -4.60 3.36 5.73
C LEU A 111 -3.50 4.10 4.96
N VAL A 112 -3.66 5.42 4.82
CA VAL A 112 -2.69 6.28 4.12
C VAL A 112 -1.56 6.66 5.06
N VAL A 113 -0.31 6.26 4.80
CA VAL A 113 0.86 6.73 5.56
C VAL A 113 1.39 8.02 4.93
N ARG A 114 1.62 9.04 5.76
CA ARG A 114 2.18 10.33 5.33
C ARG A 114 2.93 11.00 6.47
N VAL A 115 3.83 11.92 6.13
CA VAL A 115 4.38 12.88 7.09
C VAL A 115 3.24 13.80 7.55
N ASP A 116 3.26 14.21 8.82
CA ASP A 116 2.25 15.13 9.36
C ASP A 116 2.27 16.45 8.57
N GLY A 117 1.10 16.83 8.03
CA GLY A 117 0.97 17.99 7.14
C GLY A 117 1.49 17.80 5.71
N GLY A 118 2.07 16.64 5.38
CA GLY A 118 2.51 16.30 4.04
C GLY A 118 1.37 15.92 3.09
N PRO A 119 1.61 15.94 1.77
CA PRO A 119 0.63 15.54 0.77
C PRO A 119 0.24 14.07 0.94
N VAL A 120 -0.96 13.72 0.49
CA VAL A 120 -1.34 12.32 0.35
C VAL A 120 -0.75 11.79 -0.94
N CYS A 121 -0.12 10.62 -0.87
CA CYS A 121 0.30 9.87 -2.05
C CYS A 121 -0.72 8.75 -2.30
N TRP A 122 -1.32 8.73 -3.48
CA TRP A 122 -2.19 7.67 -3.97
C TRP A 122 -1.42 6.84 -5.01
N PRO A 123 -0.82 5.69 -4.65
CA PRO A 123 -0.14 4.85 -5.62
C PRO A 123 -1.10 4.47 -6.74
N LEU A 124 -0.69 4.63 -8.02
CA LEU A 124 -1.53 4.25 -9.15
C LEU A 124 -2.00 2.79 -9.06
N LEU A 125 -1.15 1.89 -8.54
CA LEU A 125 -1.53 0.50 -8.31
C LEU A 125 -2.75 0.34 -7.39
N PHE A 126 -2.88 1.21 -6.38
CA PHE A 126 -4.06 1.25 -5.53
C PHE A 126 -5.26 1.87 -6.24
N VAL A 127 -5.06 2.96 -6.99
CA VAL A 127 -6.15 3.62 -7.72
C VAL A 127 -6.74 2.70 -8.79
N ASP A 128 -5.91 1.99 -9.56
CA ASP A 128 -6.31 0.98 -10.54
C ASP A 128 -7.12 -0.16 -9.89
N ALA A 129 -6.76 -0.55 -8.65
CA ALA A 129 -7.49 -1.56 -7.90
C ALA A 129 -8.82 -1.03 -7.34
N LEU A 130 -8.83 0.22 -6.88
CA LEU A 130 -10.03 0.90 -6.39
C LEU A 130 -11.03 1.11 -7.53
N GLU A 131 -10.59 1.44 -8.73
CA GLU A 131 -11.46 1.62 -9.90
C GLU A 131 -12.31 0.38 -10.19
N ARG A 132 -11.81 -0.81 -9.90
CA ARG A 132 -12.55 -2.07 -10.09
C ARG A 132 -13.67 -2.29 -9.07
N VAL A 133 -13.56 -1.70 -7.88
CA VAL A 133 -14.47 -1.93 -6.75
C VAL A 133 -15.40 -0.74 -6.55
N GLU A 134 -14.85 0.47 -6.59
CA GLU A 134 -15.53 1.74 -6.42
C GLU A 134 -15.08 2.75 -7.50
N PRO A 135 -15.55 2.62 -8.75
CA PRO A 135 -15.13 3.47 -9.87
C PRO A 135 -15.32 4.97 -9.60
N ALA A 136 -16.40 5.33 -8.89
CA ALA A 136 -16.68 6.72 -8.54
C ALA A 136 -15.65 7.31 -7.57
N ALA A 137 -15.18 6.52 -6.60
CA ALA A 137 -14.15 6.96 -5.67
C ALA A 137 -12.78 7.09 -6.37
N ALA A 138 -12.43 6.15 -7.26
CA ALA A 138 -11.21 6.25 -8.06
C ALA A 138 -11.21 7.49 -8.97
N ALA A 139 -12.35 7.80 -9.61
CA ALA A 139 -12.50 9.00 -10.42
C ALA A 139 -12.31 10.30 -9.61
N GLN A 140 -12.77 10.33 -8.36
CA GLN A 140 -12.54 11.47 -7.46
C GLN A 140 -11.05 11.63 -7.13
N LEU A 141 -10.34 10.55 -6.84
CA LEU A 141 -8.90 10.60 -6.59
C LEU A 141 -8.11 11.12 -7.81
N HIS A 142 -8.50 10.70 -9.02
CA HIS A 142 -7.90 11.25 -10.24
C HIS A 142 -8.17 12.75 -10.42
N ALA A 143 -9.36 13.22 -10.07
CA ALA A 143 -9.70 14.64 -10.15
C ALA A 143 -8.92 15.48 -9.11
N GLU A 144 -8.71 14.95 -7.91
CA GLU A 144 -7.91 15.61 -6.87
C GLU A 144 -6.43 15.73 -7.26
N ASP A 145 -5.86 14.69 -7.86
CA ASP A 145 -4.46 14.69 -8.32
C ASP A 145 -4.24 15.69 -9.47
N LEU A 146 -5.21 15.81 -10.39
CA LEU A 146 -5.20 16.82 -11.45
C LEU A 146 -5.34 18.26 -10.92
N ALA A 147 -6.17 18.48 -9.90
CA ALA A 147 -6.37 19.79 -9.28
C ALA A 147 -5.17 20.25 -8.43
N GLY A 148 -4.35 19.32 -7.93
CA GLY A 148 -3.13 19.62 -7.19
C GLY A 148 -1.95 20.09 -8.07
N LEU A 149 -2.07 19.96 -9.40
CA LEU A 149 -1.08 20.38 -10.40
C LEU A 149 -1.40 21.72 -11.07
N SER A 150 -2.58 22.30 -10.78
CA SER A 150 -3.07 23.59 -11.30
C SER A 150 -2.92 24.72 -10.29
#